data_AF-A0A7Y5C715-F1
#
_entry.id   AF-A0A7Y5C715-F1
#
_cell.length_a   1.000
_cell.length_b   1.000
_cell.length_c   1.000
_cell.angle_alpha   90.00
_cell.angle_beta   90.00
_cell.angle_gamma   90.00
#
_symmetry.space_group_name_H-M   'P 1'
#
loop_
_entity.id
_entity.type
_entity.pdbx_description
1 polymer ?
#
loop_
_entity_poly.entity_id
_entity_poly.type
_entity_poly.pdbx_seq_one_letter_code
_entity_poly.pdbx_strand_id
1 'polypeptide(L)'
;MEYRVTWTIDLDADSPEDAARRALEIHRNPESWATHFEVRNPQDRVQEVDLGYPVKTARAETVHVLVPMEDGIVRGVQTFRTAEAAAKAEKKWLRATNIRDEKEREQKSDWGTGIAVWECDLKG
;
A
#
# COMPACT_ATOMS: atom_id res chain seq x y z
N MET A 1 5.64 38.00 0.91
CA MET A 1 4.45 37.78 1.75
C MET A 1 4.92 37.07 3.00
N GLU A 2 4.48 37.52 4.16
CA GLU A 2 4.84 36.93 5.45
C GLU A 2 3.62 36.22 6.01
N TYR A 3 3.80 34.99 6.49
CA TYR A 3 2.73 34.18 7.05
C TYR A 3 3.16 33.72 8.43
N ARG A 4 2.24 33.82 9.41
CA ARG A 4 2.41 33.16 10.70
C ARG A 4 1.65 31.85 10.63
N VAL A 5 2.39 30.75 10.76
CA VAL A 5 1.82 29.41 10.81
C VAL A 5 1.86 28.95 12.27
N THR A 6 0.70 28.63 12.81
CA THR A 6 0.56 28.04 14.14
C THR A 6 0.04 26.62 13.97
N TRP A 7 0.69 25.68 14.67
CA TRP A 7 0.22 24.31 14.77
C TRP A 7 -0.04 23.99 16.24
N THR A 8 -1.24 23.50 16.52
CA THR A 8 -1.69 23.10 17.85
C THR A 8 -1.81 21.58 17.90
N ILE A 9 -1.30 20.98 18.97
CA ILE A 9 -1.37 19.54 19.21
C ILE A 9 -1.85 19.29 20.64
N ASP A 10 -2.91 18.50 20.75
CA ASP A 10 -3.35 17.94 22.01
C ASP A 10 -2.64 16.60 22.21
N LEU A 11 -1.98 16.43 23.35
CA LEU A 11 -1.27 15.21 23.69
C LEU A 11 -1.29 14.97 25.19
N ASP A 12 -1.40 13.70 25.57
CA ASP A 12 -1.28 13.29 26.96
C ASP A 12 0.19 13.34 27.39
N ALA A 13 0.45 13.91 28.57
CA ALA A 13 1.78 14.01 29.15
C ALA A 13 1.71 14.06 30.68
N ASP A 14 2.79 13.59 31.31
CA ASP A 14 2.85 13.49 32.77
C ASP A 14 3.25 14.83 33.44
N SER A 15 3.73 15.80 32.65
CA SER A 15 4.11 17.16 33.09
C SER A 15 4.21 18.13 31.91
N PRO A 16 4.22 19.47 32.13
CA PRO A 16 4.42 20.45 31.05
C PRO A 16 5.72 20.27 30.26
N GLU A 17 6.83 19.93 30.92
CA GLU A 17 8.12 19.70 30.28
C GLU A 17 8.12 18.42 29.44
N ASP A 18 7.43 17.38 29.90
CA ASP A 18 7.21 16.15 29.13
C ASP A 18 6.34 16.42 27.90
N ALA A 19 5.28 17.22 28.05
CA ALA A 19 4.44 17.63 26.93
C ALA A 19 5.25 18.37 25.85
N ALA A 20 6.10 19.32 26.26
CA ALA A 20 6.97 20.06 25.35
C ALA A 20 8.00 19.15 24.65
N ARG A 21 8.55 18.15 25.36
CA ARG A 21 9.50 17.19 24.77
C ARG A 21 8.81 16.30 23.74
N ARG A 22 7.63 15.76 24.05
CA ARG A 22 6.82 14.95 23.12
C ARG A 22 6.43 15.77 21.89
N ALA A 23 5.94 17.00 22.07
CA ALA A 23 5.64 17.90 20.96
C ALA A 23 6.89 18.14 20.08
N LEU A 24 8.05 18.41 20.68
CA LEU A 24 9.30 18.64 19.95
C LEU A 24 9.75 17.42 19.14
N GLU A 25 9.62 16.21 19.68
CA GLU A 25 9.91 14.97 18.97
C GLU A 25 9.01 14.80 17.75
N ILE A 26 7.71 15.03 17.91
CA ILE A 26 6.73 14.97 16.81
C ILE A 26 7.05 16.04 15.75
N HIS A 27 7.38 17.27 16.16
CA HIS A 27 7.77 18.34 15.23
C HIS A 27 9.05 18.04 14.45
N ARG A 28 10.00 17.30 15.04
CA ARG A 28 11.30 16.99 14.42
C ARG A 28 11.29 15.70 13.61
N ASN A 29 10.28 14.85 13.78
CA ASN A 29 10.18 13.61 13.05
C ASN A 29 9.74 13.90 11.60
N PRO A 30 10.58 13.65 10.58
CA PRO A 30 10.21 13.87 9.18
C PRO A 30 9.12 12.91 8.68
N GLU A 31 8.82 11.84 9.42
CA GLU A 31 7.69 10.94 9.16
C GLU A 31 6.40 11.37 9.88
N SER A 32 6.46 12.38 10.74
CA SER A 32 5.30 12.94 11.40
C SER A 32 4.62 13.99 10.52
N TRP A 33 3.30 13.88 10.40
CA TRP A 33 2.50 14.77 9.55
C TRP A 33 1.48 15.51 10.40
N ALA A 34 1.69 16.81 10.56
CA ALA A 34 0.63 17.70 10.98
C ALA A 34 -0.32 17.89 9.79
N THR A 35 -1.59 17.56 9.97
CA THR A 35 -2.60 17.68 8.89
C THR A 35 -3.46 18.92 9.05
N HIS A 36 -3.49 19.53 10.23
CA HIS A 36 -4.36 20.65 10.56
C HIS A 36 -3.57 21.87 11.04
N PHE A 37 -3.83 23.03 10.44
CA PHE A 37 -3.10 24.27 10.72
C PHE A 37 -4.02 25.47 10.81
N GLU A 38 -3.64 26.41 11.67
CA GLU A 38 -4.19 27.76 11.65
C GLU A 38 -3.17 28.69 10.98
N VAL A 39 -3.53 29.24 9.82
CA VAL A 39 -2.68 30.15 9.05
C VAL A 39 -3.23 31.57 9.14
N ARG A 40 -2.39 32.50 9.58
CA ARG A 40 -2.73 33.92 9.65
C ARG A 40 -1.98 34.70 8.58
N ASN A 41 -2.75 35.45 7.78
CA ASN A 41 -2.21 36.28 6.70
C ASN A 41 -1.86 37.71 7.17
N PRO A 42 -1.20 38.54 6.34
CA PRO A 42 -0.82 39.91 6.71
C PRO A 42 -1.99 40.84 7.06
N GLN A 43 -3.21 40.52 6.65
CA GLN A 43 -4.43 41.25 6.97
C GLN A 43 -5.12 40.73 8.23
N ASP A 44 -4.39 39.95 9.05
CA ASP A 44 -4.87 39.35 10.29
C ASP A 44 -6.05 38.38 10.12
N ARG A 45 -6.32 37.95 8.89
CA ARG A 45 -7.33 36.92 8.63
C ARG A 45 -6.76 35.55 8.97
N VAL A 46 -7.54 34.82 9.75
CA VAL A 46 -7.28 33.45 10.14
C VAL A 46 -7.97 32.51 9.15
N GLN A 47 -7.22 31.54 8.64
CA GLN A 47 -7.72 30.46 7.82
C GLN A 47 -7.30 29.13 8.44
N GLU A 48 -8.29 28.29 8.69
CA GLU A 48 -8.08 26.89 9.04
C GLU A 48 -7.76 26.10 7.76
N VAL A 49 -6.68 25.33 7.81
CA VAL A 49 -6.20 24.54 6.67
C VAL A 49 -6.04 23.09 7.14
N ASP A 50 -6.92 22.23 6.64
CA ASP A 50 -6.77 20.79 6.71
C ASP A 50 -6.15 20.29 5.39
N LEU A 51 -4.94 19.76 5.47
CA LEU A 51 -4.21 19.20 4.33
C LEU A 51 -4.56 17.72 4.09
N GLY A 52 -5.43 17.14 4.92
CA GLY A 52 -5.72 15.71 4.97
C GLY A 52 -4.51 14.90 5.45
N TYR A 53 -4.72 13.62 5.74
CA TYR A 53 -3.59 12.71 5.77
C TYR A 53 -2.94 12.73 4.39
N PRO A 54 -1.61 12.87 4.27
CA PRO A 54 -0.98 12.38 3.07
C PRO A 54 -1.41 10.93 3.01
N VAL A 55 -2.22 10.58 2.01
CA VAL A 55 -2.24 9.21 1.52
C VAL A 55 -0.76 8.96 1.34
N LYS A 56 -0.16 8.14 2.22
CA LYS A 56 1.19 7.64 1.98
C LYS A 56 1.11 7.31 0.52
N THR A 57 1.97 7.91 -0.30
CA THR A 57 2.12 7.40 -1.65
C THR A 57 2.66 6.01 -1.38
N ALA A 58 1.75 5.07 -1.13
CA ALA A 58 1.95 3.66 -1.29
C ALA A 58 2.43 3.69 -2.72
N ARG A 59 3.75 3.56 -2.88
CA ARG A 59 4.33 3.12 -4.13
C ARG A 59 3.32 2.11 -4.63
N ALA A 60 2.70 2.33 -5.79
CA ALA A 60 1.66 1.44 -6.30
C ALA A 60 2.14 0.02 -6.03
N GLU A 61 1.58 -0.61 -5.00
CA GLU A 61 2.14 -1.86 -4.50
C GLU A 61 1.48 -2.90 -5.37
N THR A 62 2.12 -3.11 -6.51
CA THR A 62 1.67 -4.08 -7.48
C THR A 62 1.92 -5.47 -6.92
N VAL A 63 0.85 -6.23 -6.72
CA VAL A 63 0.90 -7.64 -6.32
C VAL A 63 0.52 -8.52 -7.49
N HIS A 64 1.24 -9.62 -7.63
CA HIS A 64 1.01 -10.62 -8.65
C HIS A 64 0.21 -11.76 -8.02
N VAL A 65 -1.01 -11.96 -8.48
CA VAL A 65 -1.94 -12.96 -7.96
C VAL A 65 -1.90 -14.19 -8.86
N LEU A 66 -1.61 -15.35 -8.29
CA LEU A 66 -1.53 -16.62 -8.99
C LEU A 66 -2.62 -17.57 -8.50
N VAL A 67 -3.45 -18.01 -9.43
CA VAL A 67 -4.63 -18.83 -9.18
C VAL A 67 -4.52 -20.12 -9.99
N PRO A 68 -4.07 -21.23 -9.38
CA PRO A 68 -4.14 -22.54 -9.99
C PRO A 68 -5.56 -23.11 -9.91
N MET A 69 -5.99 -23.68 -11.03
CA MET A 69 -7.25 -24.39 -11.21
C MET A 69 -6.95 -25.83 -11.61
N GLU A 70 -7.68 -26.78 -11.03
CA GLU A 70 -7.58 -28.20 -11.35
C GLU A 70 -8.99 -28.79 -11.30
N ASP A 71 -9.40 -29.44 -12.39
CA ASP A 71 -10.76 -29.97 -12.60
C ASP A 71 -11.87 -28.91 -12.41
N GLY A 72 -11.60 -27.66 -12.81
CA GLY A 72 -12.52 -26.54 -12.69
C GLY A 72 -12.62 -25.95 -11.27
N ILE A 73 -11.80 -26.42 -10.34
CA ILE A 73 -11.79 -25.96 -8.94
C ILE A 73 -10.52 -25.14 -8.68
N VAL A 74 -10.69 -23.96 -8.07
CA VAL A 74 -9.57 -23.16 -7.57
C VAL A 74 -8.91 -23.91 -6.40
N ARG A 75 -7.65 -24.33 -6.58
CA ARG A 75 -6.90 -25.09 -5.57
C ARG A 75 -6.18 -24.21 -4.55
N GLY A 76 -6.08 -22.91 -4.82
CA GLY A 76 -5.54 -21.92 -3.90
C GLY A 76 -5.43 -20.53 -4.53
N VAL A 77 -5.09 -19.53 -3.73
CA VAL A 77 -4.74 -18.19 -4.24
C VAL A 77 -3.42 -17.80 -3.57
N GLN A 78 -2.43 -17.47 -4.37
CA GLN A 78 -1.11 -17.02 -3.89
C GLN A 78 -0.85 -15.61 -4.37
N THR A 79 -0.27 -14.77 -3.53
CA THR A 79 0.11 -13.40 -3.86
C THR A 79 1.61 -13.23 -3.74
N PHE A 80 2.20 -12.53 -4.70
CA PHE A 80 3.63 -12.28 -4.79
C PHE A 80 3.90 -10.79 -4.98
N ARG A 81 4.91 -10.26 -4.31
CA ARG A 81 5.31 -8.84 -4.45
C ARG A 81 6.12 -8.56 -5.72
N THR A 82 6.56 -9.59 -6.45
CA THR A 82 7.38 -9.45 -7.66
C THR A 82 6.94 -10.42 -8.75
N ALA A 83 7.09 -9.99 -10.01
CA ALA A 83 6.82 -10.82 -11.19
C ALA A 83 7.67 -12.10 -11.21
N GLU A 84 8.94 -12.01 -10.80
CA GLU A 84 9.86 -13.16 -10.78
C GLU A 84 9.40 -14.27 -9.81
N ALA A 85 8.90 -13.88 -8.63
CA ALA A 85 8.39 -14.84 -7.65
C ALA A 85 7.12 -15.53 -8.17
N ALA A 86 6.22 -14.77 -8.80
CA ALA A 86 5.03 -15.32 -9.46
C ALA A 86 5.39 -16.27 -10.60
N ALA A 87 6.32 -15.88 -11.49
CA ALA A 87 6.77 -16.73 -12.61
C ALA A 87 7.46 -18.02 -12.13
N LYS A 88 8.22 -17.97 -11.03
CA LYS A 88 8.82 -19.16 -10.42
C LYS A 88 7.75 -20.10 -9.86
N ALA A 89 6.72 -19.55 -9.22
CA ALA A 89 5.59 -20.31 -8.70
C ALA A 89 4.75 -20.93 -9.84
N GLU A 90 4.50 -20.20 -10.93
CA GLU A 90 3.81 -20.69 -12.11
C GLU A 90 4.57 -21.86 -12.74
N LYS A 91 5.88 -21.71 -13.00
CA LYS A 91 6.72 -22.78 -13.55
C LYS A 91 6.73 -24.02 -12.65
N LYS A 92 6.74 -23.83 -11.32
CA LYS A 92 6.66 -24.94 -10.36
C LYS A 92 5.33 -25.68 -10.49
N TRP A 93 4.23 -24.95 -10.61
CA TRP A 93 2.91 -25.55 -10.76
C TRP A 93 2.77 -26.30 -12.09
N LEU A 94 3.16 -25.68 -13.21
CA LEU A 94 3.14 -26.31 -14.54
C LEU A 94 3.95 -27.62 -14.57
N ARG A 95 5.11 -27.65 -13.92
CA ARG A 95 5.91 -28.88 -13.76
C ARG A 95 5.18 -29.94 -12.95
N ALA A 96 4.51 -29.56 -11.87
CA ALA A 96 3.77 -30.49 -11.02
C ALA A 96 2.54 -31.07 -11.73
N THR A 97 1.86 -30.27 -12.57
CA THR A 97 0.72 -30.71 -13.38
C THR A 97 1.12 -31.27 -14.74
N ASN A 98 2.42 -31.45 -15.00
CA ASN A 98 2.97 -31.97 -16.25
C ASN A 98 2.41 -31.26 -17.50
N ILE A 99 2.36 -29.92 -17.44
CA ILE A 99 2.09 -29.03 -18.57
C ILE A 99 3.43 -28.48 -19.04
N ARG A 100 3.80 -28.76 -20.29
CA ARG A 100 5.15 -28.51 -20.83
C ARG A 100 5.17 -27.45 -21.91
N ASP A 101 4.06 -27.23 -22.58
CA ASP A 101 3.91 -26.25 -23.64
C ASP A 101 2.51 -25.62 -23.66
N GLU A 102 2.34 -24.60 -24.51
CA GLU A 102 1.09 -23.85 -24.64
C GLU A 102 -0.07 -24.72 -25.14
N LYS A 103 0.21 -25.71 -25.98
CA LYS A 103 -0.81 -26.60 -26.53
C LYS A 103 -1.37 -27.53 -25.46
N GLU A 104 -0.52 -28.06 -24.58
CA GLU A 104 -0.95 -28.80 -23.39
C GLU A 104 -1.70 -27.91 -22.39
N ARG A 105 -1.32 -26.63 -22.29
CA ARG A 105 -2.01 -25.63 -21.45
C ARG A 105 -3.44 -25.39 -21.94
N GLU A 106 -3.63 -25.14 -23.24
CA GLU A 106 -4.95 -24.99 -23.84
C GLU A 106 -5.80 -26.25 -23.66
N GLN A 107 -5.25 -27.42 -24.02
CA GLN A 107 -5.96 -28.69 -23.88
C GLN A 107 -6.41 -28.95 -22.45
N LYS A 108 -5.56 -28.71 -21.45
CA LYS A 108 -5.95 -28.93 -20.04
C LYS A 108 -6.90 -27.86 -19.51
N SER A 109 -6.83 -26.64 -20.03
CA SER A 109 -7.78 -25.59 -19.69
C SER A 109 -9.19 -25.95 -20.12
N ASP A 110 -9.36 -26.64 -21.25
CA ASP A 110 -10.67 -27.17 -21.68
C ASP A 110 -11.25 -28.18 -20.69
N TRP A 111 -10.39 -28.85 -19.91
CA TRP A 111 -10.76 -29.74 -18.81
C TRP A 111 -10.71 -29.06 -17.43
N GLY A 112 -10.69 -27.72 -17.39
CA GLY A 112 -10.72 -26.94 -16.16
C GLY A 112 -9.41 -26.94 -15.36
N THR A 113 -8.31 -27.42 -15.95
CA THR A 113 -6.98 -27.41 -15.32
C THR A 113 -6.11 -26.35 -15.97
N GLY A 114 -5.79 -25.30 -15.23
CA GLY A 114 -5.04 -24.17 -15.75
C GLY A 114 -4.49 -23.30 -14.64
N ILE A 115 -3.68 -22.30 -15.00
CA ILE A 115 -3.13 -21.35 -14.05
C ILE A 115 -3.26 -19.95 -14.63
N ALA A 116 -3.73 -19.02 -13.80
CA ALA A 116 -3.86 -17.62 -14.15
C ALA A 116 -2.93 -16.79 -13.26
N VAL A 117 -2.20 -15.85 -13.86
CA VAL A 117 -1.33 -14.91 -13.15
C VAL A 117 -1.74 -13.50 -13.55
N TRP A 118 -2.16 -12.69 -12.59
CA TRP A 118 -2.63 -11.33 -12.82
C TRP A 118 -1.78 -10.34 -12.05
N GLU A 119 -1.59 -9.16 -12.63
CA GLU A 119 -1.01 -8.00 -11.96
C GLU A 119 -2.15 -7.18 -11.35
N CYS A 120 -2.05 -6.84 -10.06
CA CYS A 120 -3.08 -6.09 -9.34
C CYS A 120 -2.45 -4.93 -8.58
N ASP A 121 -2.95 -3.73 -8.81
CA ASP A 121 -2.57 -2.56 -8.04
C ASP A 121 -3.32 -2.53 -6.71
N LEU A 122 -2.58 -2.54 -5.60
CA LEU A 122 -3.17 -2.29 -4.29
C LEU A 122 -3.47 -0.80 -4.14
N LYS A 123 -4.76 -0.45 -4.16
CA LYS A 123 -5.24 0.86 -3.72
C LYS A 123 -5.29 0.84 -2.20
N GLY A 124 -4.33 1.50 -1.57
CA GLY A 124 -4.33 1.78 -0.13
C GLY A 124 -5.30 2.89 0.24
#